data_AF-A0A835TQS3-F1
#
_entry.id   AF-A0A835TQS3-F1
#
_cell.length_a   1.000
_cell.length_b   1.000
_cell.length_c   1.000
_cell.angle_alpha   90.00
_cell.angle_beta   90.00
_cell.angle_gamma   90.00
#
_symmetry.space_group_name_H-M   'P 1'
#
loop_
_entity.id
_entity.type
_entity.pdbx_description
1 polymer ?
#
loop_
_entity_poly.entity_id
_entity_poly.type
_entity_poly.pdbx_seq_one_letter_code
_entity_poly.pdbx_strand_id
1 'polypeptide(L)'
;MADDAGAAGGAGAARGGFRGGFGTGLRGRGRGRGRGRGRGRGARGGKAEDKEWIPVTKLGRLDEVLKIMPVQKQTRAGQRTRFKAFVAIGDYNGHVGLGVKCSKEVATAIRGAIILAKLSIVPVRRGYWGNKIGKPHTVPCKVTGRCGSVLVRLIPAPRGTGIVSAPVPKKLLMMAGIDDCYTSARGCTATLGNFAKATFDAISKTYSYLTPDLWKETVFTKSPYQEFTDHLAKTHTRVSVQRTQAAAVATT
;
A
#
# COMPACT_ATOMS: atom_id res chain seq x y z
N MET A 1 -61.65 5.86 1.91
CA MET A 1 -62.25 6.02 3.25
C MET A 1 -61.69 7.27 3.90
N ALA A 2 -62.51 7.90 4.73
CA ALA A 2 -62.23 9.11 5.49
C ALA A 2 -61.26 8.88 6.67
N ASP A 3 -60.55 9.94 7.05
CA ASP A 3 -60.39 10.58 8.39
C ASP A 3 -60.22 9.73 9.68
N ASP A 4 -59.91 10.26 10.87
CA ASP A 4 -58.90 11.24 11.40
C ASP A 4 -59.06 11.22 12.96
N ALA A 5 -58.10 11.75 13.74
CA ALA A 5 -58.12 11.97 15.21
C ALA A 5 -58.30 10.72 16.14
N GLY A 6 -58.06 10.78 17.47
CA GLY A 6 -57.33 11.75 18.29
C GLY A 6 -57.69 11.75 19.81
N ALA A 7 -56.69 11.49 20.70
CA ALA A 7 -56.76 11.55 22.19
C ALA A 7 -57.75 10.56 22.89
N ALA A 8 -57.79 10.26 24.21
CA ALA A 8 -57.05 10.62 25.46
C ALA A 8 -57.16 9.41 26.47
N GLY A 9 -56.59 9.34 27.70
CA GLY A 9 -55.58 10.14 28.41
C GLY A 9 -55.71 10.14 29.97
N GLY A 10 -54.97 9.29 30.71
CA GLY A 10 -54.90 9.23 32.20
C GLY A 10 -54.65 7.80 32.76
N ALA A 11 -54.25 7.56 34.04
CA ALA A 11 -53.71 8.44 35.08
C ALA A 11 -52.98 7.64 36.22
N GLY A 12 -51.88 8.20 36.76
CA GLY A 12 -51.40 8.12 38.17
C GLY A 12 -50.94 6.80 38.84
N ALA A 13 -49.69 6.77 39.34
CA ALA A 13 -49.31 6.23 40.68
C ALA A 13 -47.88 6.65 41.11
N ALA A 14 -47.68 6.97 42.40
CA ALA A 14 -46.50 7.69 42.93
C ALA A 14 -45.34 6.81 43.46
N ARG A 15 -44.12 7.38 43.48
CA ARG A 15 -42.99 7.26 44.46
C ARG A 15 -41.74 7.94 43.85
N GLY A 16 -40.90 8.71 44.54
CA GLY A 16 -40.85 9.28 45.90
C GLY A 16 -39.51 10.01 46.06
N GLY A 17 -39.40 11.12 46.79
CA GLY A 17 -38.23 12.03 46.67
C GLY A 17 -37.65 12.61 47.96
N PHE A 18 -36.34 12.92 47.94
CA PHE A 18 -35.57 13.59 49.00
C PHE A 18 -34.38 14.38 48.41
N ARG A 19 -33.72 15.26 49.18
CA ARG A 19 -34.05 16.70 49.25
C ARG A 19 -32.87 17.50 49.85
N GLY A 20 -32.02 18.11 49.02
CA GLY A 20 -30.94 19.02 49.45
C GLY A 20 -29.84 19.19 48.40
N GLY A 21 -29.13 20.32 48.31
CA GLY A 21 -29.31 21.60 49.01
C GLY A 21 -28.27 22.63 48.54
N PHE A 22 -28.66 23.89 48.37
CA PHE A 22 -27.73 24.96 47.99
C PHE A 22 -26.87 25.42 49.18
N GLY A 23 -25.59 25.72 48.94
CA GLY A 23 -24.67 26.30 49.93
C GLY A 23 -23.77 27.37 49.31
N THR A 24 -23.84 28.59 49.83
CA THR A 24 -23.04 29.74 49.41
C THR A 24 -21.85 29.98 50.36
N GLY A 25 -20.76 30.59 49.85
CA GLY A 25 -19.63 30.99 50.70
C GLY A 25 -18.49 31.67 49.94
N LEU A 26 -18.22 32.95 50.24
CA LEU A 26 -17.08 33.70 49.68
C LEU A 26 -15.90 33.77 50.67
N ARG A 27 -14.71 33.35 50.22
CA ARG A 27 -13.35 33.76 50.64
C ARG A 27 -12.34 32.92 49.83
N GLY A 28 -11.22 33.41 49.28
CA GLY A 28 -10.69 34.77 49.15
C GLY A 28 -9.15 34.77 48.96
N ARG A 29 -8.55 35.90 48.55
CA ARG A 29 -7.11 36.26 48.76
C ARG A 29 -5.99 35.70 47.84
N GLY A 30 -6.03 36.01 46.54
CA GLY A 30 -5.04 36.87 45.85
C GLY A 30 -3.57 36.44 45.56
N ARG A 31 -2.89 37.34 44.81
CA ARG A 31 -1.47 37.37 44.34
C ARG A 31 -1.02 36.32 43.30
N GLY A 32 -0.27 36.78 42.28
CA GLY A 32 0.52 35.92 41.38
C GLY A 32 0.84 36.49 39.99
N ARG A 33 1.86 37.36 39.84
CA ARG A 33 2.39 37.76 38.50
C ARG A 33 3.03 36.54 37.83
N GLY A 34 2.68 36.24 36.57
CA GLY A 34 3.24 35.10 35.83
C GLY A 34 3.21 35.24 34.30
N ARG A 35 3.95 36.20 33.73
CA ARG A 35 4.19 36.27 32.26
C ARG A 35 5.14 35.14 31.84
N GLY A 36 4.60 33.92 31.70
CA GLY A 36 5.33 32.72 31.27
C GLY A 36 5.77 32.78 29.81
N ARG A 37 6.88 33.48 29.52
CA ARG A 37 7.56 33.43 28.22
C ARG A 37 8.00 32.00 27.89
N GLY A 38 7.68 31.57 26.67
CA GLY A 38 8.55 30.70 25.87
C GLY A 38 8.95 29.33 26.44
N ARG A 39 8.08 28.33 26.27
CA ARG A 39 8.52 26.97 25.87
C ARG A 39 7.75 26.52 24.64
N GLY A 40 7.96 27.23 23.53
CA GLY A 40 7.66 26.66 22.22
C GLY A 40 8.42 25.34 22.09
N ARG A 41 7.71 24.24 21.84
CA ARG A 41 8.35 22.95 21.57
C ARG A 41 9.15 23.10 20.29
N GLY A 42 10.46 23.30 20.45
CA GLY A 42 11.37 23.49 19.34
C GLY A 42 11.22 22.34 18.37
N ALA A 43 10.61 22.62 17.21
CA ALA A 43 10.65 21.73 16.09
C ALA A 43 12.11 21.69 15.62
N ARG A 44 12.89 20.77 16.21
CA ARG A 44 14.10 20.21 15.58
C ARG A 44 13.65 19.40 14.37
N GLY A 45 13.08 20.10 13.39
CA GLY A 45 13.26 19.79 11.99
C GLY A 45 14.73 20.02 11.70
N GLY A 46 15.57 19.08 12.15
CA GLY A 46 16.80 18.82 11.43
C GLY A 46 16.36 18.62 10.00
N LYS A 47 16.83 19.49 9.10
CA LYS A 47 16.71 19.22 7.67
C LYS A 47 17.24 17.81 7.50
N ALA A 48 16.43 16.91 6.97
CA ALA A 48 16.93 15.62 6.54
C ALA A 48 17.87 15.94 5.38
N GLU A 49 19.14 16.14 5.72
CA GLU A 49 20.26 16.27 4.81
C GLU A 49 20.03 15.27 3.67
N ASP A 50 19.80 15.81 2.47
CA ASP A 50 19.32 15.06 1.31
C ASP A 50 20.44 14.12 0.84
N LYS A 51 20.58 13.00 1.56
CA LYS A 51 21.59 11.98 1.31
C LYS A 51 21.49 11.58 -0.14
N GLU A 52 22.56 11.87 -0.88
CA GLU A 52 22.65 11.65 -2.31
C GLU A 52 22.25 10.21 -2.61
N TRP A 53 21.04 10.05 -3.16
CA TRP A 53 20.50 8.72 -3.44
C TRP A 53 21.21 8.20 -4.68
N ILE A 54 22.33 7.50 -4.46
CA ILE A 54 23.01 6.74 -5.50
C ILE A 54 21.99 5.70 -6.02
N PRO A 55 21.53 5.80 -7.29
CA PRO A 55 20.47 4.94 -7.78
C PRO A 55 20.99 3.53 -8.02
N VAL A 56 20.72 2.62 -7.08
CA VAL A 56 21.10 1.19 -7.12
C VAL A 56 20.63 0.47 -8.40
N THR A 57 19.71 1.06 -9.16
CA THR A 57 19.36 0.64 -10.52
C THR A 57 19.32 1.86 -11.46
N LYS A 58 20.05 1.80 -12.59
CA LYS A 58 20.09 2.85 -13.64
C LYS A 58 18.76 3.04 -14.41
N LEU A 59 17.72 2.28 -14.11
CA LEU A 59 16.43 2.33 -14.80
C LEU A 59 15.61 3.53 -14.32
N GLY A 60 15.42 4.51 -15.22
CA GLY A 60 14.43 5.58 -15.10
C GLY A 60 13.02 4.99 -15.10
N ARG A 61 12.56 4.54 -13.94
CA ARG A 61 11.25 3.90 -13.77
C ARG A 61 10.13 4.92 -13.85
N LEU A 62 9.24 4.70 -14.82
CA LEU A 62 8.05 5.50 -15.04
C LEU A 62 7.01 5.13 -13.97
N ASP A 63 6.62 6.10 -13.15
CA ASP A 63 5.55 5.97 -12.16
C ASP A 63 4.27 6.67 -12.61
N GLU A 64 3.12 6.06 -12.31
CA GLU A 64 1.81 6.59 -12.68
C GLU A 64 0.82 6.48 -11.51
N VAL A 65 0.17 7.60 -11.19
CA VAL A 65 -0.88 7.66 -10.16
C VAL A 65 -2.20 7.15 -10.75
N LEU A 66 -2.58 5.92 -10.41
CA LEU A 66 -3.81 5.29 -10.91
C LEU A 66 -5.08 5.96 -10.38
N LYS A 67 -5.11 6.30 -9.08
CA LYS A 67 -6.20 7.05 -8.43
C LYS A 67 -5.76 7.59 -7.07
N ILE A 68 -6.28 8.76 -6.73
CA ILE A 68 -6.26 9.32 -5.37
C ILE A 68 -7.68 9.20 -4.81
N MET A 69 -7.83 8.72 -3.58
CA MET A 69 -9.11 8.58 -2.90
C MET A 69 -9.08 9.28 -1.54
N PRO A 70 -9.97 10.26 -1.27
CA PRO A 70 -10.19 10.72 0.10
C PRO A 70 -10.83 9.57 0.89
N VAL A 71 -10.31 9.31 2.08
CA VAL A 71 -10.87 8.37 3.06
C VAL A 71 -11.07 9.10 4.37
N GLN A 72 -12.28 9.00 4.93
CA GLN A 72 -12.68 9.75 6.11
C GLN A 72 -12.83 8.82 7.32
N LYS A 73 -12.51 9.32 8.51
CA LYS A 73 -12.89 8.69 9.78
C LYS A 73 -13.67 9.71 10.61
N GLN A 74 -14.91 9.37 10.97
CA GLN A 74 -15.70 10.21 11.87
C GLN A 74 -15.07 10.24 13.27
N THR A 75 -15.12 11.41 13.90
CA THR A 75 -14.66 11.64 15.27
C THR A 75 -15.66 12.51 16.03
N ARG A 76 -15.49 12.66 17.36
CA ARG A 76 -16.32 13.57 18.17
C ARG A 76 -16.24 15.04 17.71
N ALA A 77 -15.16 15.43 17.02
CA ALA A 77 -14.96 16.75 16.43
C ALA A 77 -15.10 16.74 14.89
N GLY A 78 -16.03 15.93 14.37
CA GLY A 78 -16.31 15.81 12.93
C GLY A 78 -15.36 14.88 12.17
N GLN A 79 -15.40 15.00 10.84
CA GLN A 79 -14.72 14.07 9.93
C GLN A 79 -13.22 14.37 9.80
N ARG A 80 -12.39 13.37 10.12
CA ARG A 80 -10.94 13.43 9.87
C ARG A 80 -10.60 12.75 8.54
N THR A 81 -10.30 13.56 7.54
CA THR A 81 -9.89 13.11 6.21
C THR A 81 -8.42 12.65 6.16
N ARG A 82 -8.12 11.78 5.19
CA ARG A 82 -6.79 11.40 4.71
C ARG A 82 -6.87 11.06 3.23
N PHE A 83 -5.75 11.09 2.51
CA PHE A 83 -5.70 10.72 1.10
C PHE A 83 -4.97 9.40 0.91
N LYS A 84 -5.63 8.46 0.23
CA LYS A 84 -5.09 7.16 -0.18
C LYS A 84 -4.70 7.22 -1.65
N ALA A 85 -3.40 7.15 -1.94
CA ALA A 85 -2.87 7.09 -3.29
C ALA A 85 -2.63 5.63 -3.72
N PHE A 86 -2.98 5.32 -4.97
CA PHE A 86 -2.60 4.10 -5.67
C PHE A 86 -1.65 4.49 -6.80
N VAL A 87 -0.45 3.92 -6.81
CA VAL A 87 0.61 4.21 -7.80
C VAL A 87 1.08 2.90 -8.41
N ALA A 88 1.13 2.85 -9.74
CA ALA A 88 1.81 1.81 -10.49
C ALA A 88 3.21 2.29 -10.88
N ILE A 89 4.17 1.36 -10.97
CA ILE A 89 5.52 1.62 -11.48
C ILE A 89 5.88 0.46 -12.42
N GLY A 90 6.52 0.76 -13.54
CA GLY A 90 7.11 -0.25 -14.41
C GLY A 90 8.36 0.21 -15.14
N ASP A 91 8.93 -0.70 -15.91
CA ASP A 91 10.04 -0.46 -16.83
C ASP A 91 9.73 -0.86 -18.27
N TYR A 92 8.48 -1.24 -18.58
CA TYR A 92 8.01 -1.71 -19.88
C TYR A 92 8.76 -2.96 -20.39
N ASN A 93 9.54 -3.63 -19.54
CA ASN A 93 10.41 -4.74 -19.92
C ASN A 93 10.34 -5.92 -18.94
N GLY A 94 9.16 -6.16 -18.36
CA GLY A 94 8.92 -7.32 -17.50
C GLY A 94 9.03 -7.06 -16.00
N HIS A 95 9.07 -5.82 -15.52
CA HIS A 95 8.90 -5.53 -14.09
C HIS A 95 7.76 -4.55 -13.84
N VAL A 96 6.86 -4.89 -12.91
CA VAL A 96 5.78 -4.00 -12.46
C VAL A 96 5.66 -4.03 -10.93
N GLY A 97 5.31 -2.89 -10.34
CA GLY A 97 5.08 -2.71 -8.89
C GLY A 97 3.78 -1.94 -8.63
N LEU A 98 3.09 -2.29 -7.55
CA LEU A 98 1.85 -1.63 -7.13
C LEU A 98 1.98 -1.13 -5.68
N GLY A 99 2.01 0.18 -5.53
CA GLY A 99 2.13 0.87 -4.24
C GLY A 99 0.80 1.48 -3.79
N VAL A 100 0.49 1.33 -2.51
CA VAL A 100 -0.71 1.89 -1.89
C VAL A 100 -0.36 2.51 -0.54
N LYS A 101 -0.45 3.84 -0.43
CA LYS A 101 -0.16 4.58 0.81
C LYS A 101 -1.33 5.49 1.17
N CYS A 102 -1.50 5.75 2.47
CA CYS A 102 -2.48 6.70 2.99
C CYS A 102 -1.78 7.68 3.94
N SER A 103 -1.90 8.99 3.67
CA SER A 103 -1.25 10.08 4.40
C SER A 103 -2.23 11.24 4.68
N LYS A 104 -1.80 12.25 5.45
CA LYS A 104 -2.62 13.46 5.68
C LYS A 104 -2.77 14.31 4.41
N GLU A 105 -1.70 14.49 3.65
CA GLU A 105 -1.71 15.24 2.39
C GLU A 105 -1.55 14.32 1.18
N VAL A 106 -1.92 14.83 0.00
CA VAL A 106 -1.79 14.13 -1.28
C VAL A 106 -0.32 13.88 -1.66
N ALA A 107 0.54 14.91 -1.60
CA ALA A 107 1.94 14.78 -2.01
C ALA A 107 2.72 13.76 -1.15
N THR A 108 2.48 13.72 0.16
CA THR A 108 3.08 12.73 1.07
C THR A 108 2.45 11.34 0.93
N ALA A 109 1.21 11.23 0.43
CA ALA A 109 0.63 9.94 0.02
C ALA A 109 1.29 9.40 -1.26
N ILE A 110 1.47 10.24 -2.29
CA ILE A 110 2.07 9.85 -3.58
C ILE A 110 3.53 9.42 -3.38
N ARG A 111 4.38 10.26 -2.77
CA ARG A 111 5.80 9.92 -2.51
C ARG A 111 5.94 8.61 -1.71
N GLY A 112 5.11 8.42 -0.69
CA GLY A 112 5.10 7.18 0.10
C GLY A 112 4.52 5.97 -0.65
N ALA A 113 3.66 6.17 -1.65
CA ALA A 113 3.17 5.11 -2.53
C ALA A 113 4.21 4.71 -3.59
N ILE A 114 4.96 5.67 -4.15
CA ILE A 114 6.09 5.41 -5.05
C ILE A 114 7.15 4.54 -4.37
N ILE A 115 7.53 4.86 -3.13
CA ILE A 115 8.50 4.05 -2.36
C ILE A 115 7.97 2.63 -2.13
N LEU A 116 6.70 2.48 -1.72
CA LEU A 116 6.10 1.16 -1.55
C LEU A 116 5.98 0.38 -2.87
N ALA A 117 5.68 1.04 -3.99
CA ALA A 117 5.66 0.43 -5.32
C ALA A 117 7.05 -0.07 -5.73
N LYS A 118 8.12 0.70 -5.49
CA LYS A 118 9.51 0.27 -5.76
C LYS A 118 9.92 -0.95 -4.93
N LEU A 119 9.42 -1.07 -3.70
CA LEU A 119 9.64 -2.23 -2.82
C LEU A 119 8.76 -3.44 -3.18
N SER A 120 7.62 -3.25 -3.84
CA SER A 120 6.68 -4.32 -4.23
C SER A 120 6.79 -4.72 -5.70
N ILE A 121 7.94 -4.49 -6.34
CA ILE A 121 8.15 -4.88 -7.74
C ILE A 121 8.29 -6.40 -7.88
N VAL A 122 7.57 -6.95 -8.87
CA VAL A 122 7.50 -8.37 -9.19
C VAL A 122 7.86 -8.54 -10.68
N PRO A 123 8.70 -9.54 -11.03
CA PRO A 123 8.99 -9.85 -12.44
C PRO A 123 7.76 -10.46 -13.12
N VAL A 124 7.64 -10.23 -14.43
CA VAL A 124 6.49 -10.63 -15.26
C VAL A 124 6.94 -11.57 -16.36
N ARG A 125 6.43 -12.80 -16.35
CA ARG A 125 6.76 -13.78 -17.39
C ARG A 125 5.94 -13.45 -18.63
N ARG A 126 6.63 -13.19 -19.73
CA ARG A 126 6.05 -12.99 -21.07
C ARG A 126 6.23 -14.25 -21.92
N GLY A 127 5.35 -14.46 -22.88
CA GLY A 127 5.31 -15.62 -23.76
C GLY A 127 4.78 -15.29 -25.15
N TYR A 128 4.32 -16.33 -25.84
CA TYR A 128 3.80 -16.29 -27.20
C TYR A 128 2.42 -16.93 -27.26
N TRP A 129 1.56 -16.45 -28.16
CA TRP A 129 0.24 -17.07 -28.40
C TRP A 129 0.32 -18.38 -29.21
N GLY A 130 1.33 -18.48 -30.09
CA GLY A 130 1.57 -19.63 -30.96
C GLY A 130 3.05 -19.73 -31.30
N ASN A 131 3.39 -19.60 -32.59
CA ASN A 131 4.77 -19.67 -33.09
C ASN A 131 5.70 -18.70 -32.32
N LYS A 132 6.82 -19.23 -31.81
CA LYS A 132 7.77 -18.53 -30.92
C LYS A 132 8.72 -17.61 -31.69
N ILE A 133 8.17 -16.67 -32.47
CA ILE A 133 8.91 -15.80 -33.39
C ILE A 133 9.06 -14.39 -32.79
N GLY A 134 10.28 -13.86 -32.85
CA GLY A 134 10.63 -12.51 -32.38
C GLY A 134 10.77 -12.44 -30.85
N LYS A 135 10.25 -11.36 -30.25
CA LYS A 135 10.24 -11.16 -28.78
C LYS A 135 8.92 -11.67 -28.16
N PRO A 136 8.92 -12.19 -26.92
CA PRO A 136 7.70 -12.50 -26.19
C PRO A 136 6.82 -11.26 -26.02
N HIS A 137 5.51 -11.40 -26.22
CA HIS A 137 4.58 -10.27 -26.44
C HIS A 137 3.27 -10.38 -25.64
N THR A 138 2.90 -11.58 -25.19
CA THR A 138 1.64 -11.85 -24.48
C THR A 138 1.90 -12.62 -23.18
N VAL A 139 0.86 -12.94 -22.41
CA VAL A 139 0.99 -13.80 -21.21
C VAL A 139 1.21 -15.27 -21.62
N PRO A 140 2.03 -16.05 -20.90
CA PRO A 140 2.38 -17.43 -21.30
C PRO A 140 1.23 -18.43 -21.14
N CYS A 141 0.26 -18.15 -20.27
CA CYS A 141 -0.90 -19.00 -20.01
C CYS A 141 -2.10 -18.17 -19.53
N LYS A 142 -3.27 -18.81 -19.41
CA LYS A 142 -4.53 -18.16 -18.98
C LYS A 142 -4.57 -17.98 -17.45
N VAL A 143 -3.87 -16.98 -16.92
CA VAL A 143 -3.76 -16.71 -15.47
C VAL A 143 -4.97 -15.97 -14.89
N THR A 144 -5.25 -16.22 -13.60
CA THR A 144 -6.33 -15.56 -12.84
C THR A 144 -5.82 -14.97 -11.51
N GLY A 145 -6.07 -13.67 -11.34
CA GLY A 145 -5.83 -12.95 -10.09
C GLY A 145 -7.14 -12.54 -9.41
N ARG A 146 -7.12 -12.42 -8.07
CA ARG A 146 -8.31 -12.14 -7.26
C ARG A 146 -7.99 -11.16 -6.13
N CYS A 147 -8.87 -10.18 -5.91
CA CYS A 147 -8.84 -9.33 -4.73
C CYS A 147 -10.27 -9.08 -4.25
N GLY A 148 -10.65 -9.65 -3.10
CA GLY A 148 -12.02 -9.64 -2.61
C GLY A 148 -12.98 -10.38 -3.55
N SER A 149 -14.01 -9.68 -4.02
CA SER A 149 -14.97 -10.16 -5.02
C SER A 149 -14.53 -9.96 -6.46
N VAL A 150 -13.45 -9.20 -6.72
CA VAL A 150 -12.96 -8.93 -8.08
C VAL A 150 -12.01 -10.04 -8.52
N LEU A 151 -12.29 -10.65 -9.67
CA LEU A 151 -11.43 -11.63 -10.35
C LEU A 151 -11.06 -11.06 -11.72
N VAL A 152 -9.76 -11.05 -12.04
CA VAL A 152 -9.21 -10.64 -13.34
C VAL A 152 -8.53 -11.84 -13.99
N ARG A 153 -8.97 -12.19 -15.20
CA ARG A 153 -8.39 -13.23 -16.03
C ARG A 153 -7.62 -12.58 -17.18
N LEU A 154 -6.33 -12.90 -17.30
CA LEU A 154 -5.53 -12.57 -18.46
C LEU A 154 -5.55 -13.78 -19.41
N ILE A 155 -5.66 -13.54 -20.70
CA ILE A 155 -5.76 -14.57 -21.73
C ILE A 155 -4.75 -14.22 -22.84
N PRO A 156 -3.89 -15.18 -23.26
CA PRO A 156 -2.96 -14.96 -24.36
C PRO A 156 -3.68 -14.52 -25.64
N ALA A 157 -3.10 -13.56 -26.37
CA ALA A 157 -3.68 -12.96 -27.57
C ALA A 157 -2.67 -12.95 -28.74
N PRO A 158 -3.11 -13.06 -30.00
CA PRO A 158 -2.22 -13.04 -31.17
C PRO A 158 -1.47 -11.70 -31.31
N ARG A 159 -0.36 -11.71 -32.07
CA ARG A 159 0.49 -10.53 -32.27
C ARG A 159 -0.31 -9.39 -32.93
N GLY A 160 -0.25 -8.18 -32.37
CA GLY A 160 -0.91 -7.00 -32.93
C GLY A 160 -2.39 -6.84 -32.53
N THR A 161 -2.88 -7.63 -31.57
CA THR A 161 -4.19 -7.42 -30.93
C THR A 161 -4.20 -6.17 -30.05
N GLY A 162 -3.05 -5.85 -29.45
CA GLY A 162 -2.93 -4.88 -28.38
C GLY A 162 -3.59 -5.34 -27.07
N ILE A 163 -3.66 -4.42 -26.11
CA ILE A 163 -4.24 -4.68 -24.78
C ILE A 163 -5.74 -4.34 -24.80
N VAL A 164 -6.57 -5.40 -24.88
CA VAL A 164 -8.03 -5.34 -24.79
C VAL A 164 -8.42 -5.40 -23.31
N SER A 165 -8.41 -4.23 -22.66
CA SER A 165 -8.69 -4.11 -21.23
C SER A 165 -9.21 -2.73 -20.83
N ALA A 166 -9.88 -2.68 -19.68
CA ALA A 166 -10.28 -1.44 -19.01
C ALA A 166 -9.06 -0.55 -18.68
N PRO A 167 -9.21 0.78 -18.53
CA PRO A 167 -8.06 1.69 -18.43
C PRO A 167 -7.11 1.42 -17.25
N VAL A 168 -7.62 0.87 -16.14
CA VAL A 168 -6.80 0.54 -14.95
C VAL A 168 -5.87 -0.67 -15.20
N PRO A 169 -6.36 -1.87 -15.54
CA PRO A 169 -5.50 -2.99 -15.93
C PRO A 169 -4.67 -2.70 -17.18
N LYS A 170 -5.18 -1.93 -18.15
CA LYS A 170 -4.41 -1.56 -19.36
C LYS A 170 -3.09 -0.86 -19.00
N LYS A 171 -3.12 0.09 -18.06
CA LYS A 171 -1.91 0.78 -17.55
C LYS A 171 -0.91 -0.19 -16.90
N LEU A 172 -1.39 -1.09 -16.05
CA LEU A 172 -0.55 -2.13 -15.41
C LEU A 172 0.08 -3.10 -16.42
N LEU A 173 -0.64 -3.48 -17.48
CA LEU A 173 -0.16 -4.38 -18.52
C LEU A 173 0.87 -3.70 -19.46
N MET A 174 0.66 -2.41 -19.81
CA MET A 174 1.66 -1.61 -20.52
C MET A 174 2.96 -1.49 -19.72
N MET A 175 2.85 -1.13 -18.43
CA MET A 175 4.01 -1.02 -17.52
C MET A 175 4.77 -2.34 -17.34
N ALA A 176 4.08 -3.48 -17.40
CA ALA A 176 4.67 -4.81 -17.39
C ALA A 176 5.37 -5.19 -18.71
N GLY A 177 5.20 -4.42 -19.78
CA GLY A 177 5.75 -4.73 -21.12
C GLY A 177 5.01 -5.86 -21.83
N ILE A 178 3.70 -6.03 -21.58
CA ILE A 178 2.83 -6.96 -22.31
C ILE A 178 2.14 -6.19 -23.44
N ASP A 179 2.45 -6.53 -24.69
CA ASP A 179 1.94 -5.85 -25.88
C ASP A 179 0.49 -6.30 -26.19
N ASP A 180 0.25 -7.61 -26.16
CA ASP A 180 -1.01 -8.24 -26.58
C ASP A 180 -1.65 -8.98 -25.40
N CYS A 181 -2.90 -8.66 -25.05
CA CYS A 181 -3.64 -9.42 -24.03
C CYS A 181 -5.15 -9.21 -24.16
N TYR A 182 -5.90 -10.31 -24.21
CA TYR A 182 -7.33 -10.28 -23.90
C TYR A 182 -7.51 -10.32 -22.39
N THR A 183 -8.48 -9.58 -21.86
CA THR A 183 -8.79 -9.60 -20.42
C THR A 183 -10.28 -9.79 -20.19
N SER A 184 -10.62 -10.48 -19.10
CA SER A 184 -11.99 -10.62 -18.60
C SER A 184 -12.00 -10.36 -17.11
N ALA A 185 -12.98 -9.59 -16.64
CA ALA A 185 -13.10 -9.20 -15.24
C ALA A 185 -14.51 -9.48 -14.72
N ARG A 186 -14.61 -10.11 -13.53
CA ARG A 186 -15.87 -10.46 -12.87
C ARG A 186 -15.88 -9.89 -11.45
N GLY A 187 -17.06 -9.49 -10.96
CA GLY A 187 -17.23 -8.84 -9.65
C GLY A 187 -17.19 -7.31 -9.72
N CYS A 188 -17.04 -6.65 -8.58
CA CYS A 188 -17.20 -5.19 -8.45
C CYS A 188 -15.95 -4.40 -8.92
N THR A 189 -15.70 -4.39 -10.23
CA THR A 189 -14.56 -3.73 -10.89
C THR A 189 -14.48 -2.22 -10.65
N ALA A 190 -15.62 -1.57 -10.35
CA ALA A 190 -15.67 -0.17 -9.93
C ALA A 190 -14.79 0.14 -8.70
N THR A 191 -14.52 -0.87 -7.86
CA THR A 191 -13.56 -0.76 -6.74
C THR A 191 -12.11 -0.84 -7.25
N LEU A 192 -11.64 0.23 -7.90
CA LEU A 192 -10.31 0.35 -8.53
C LEU A 192 -9.17 -0.22 -7.68
N GLY A 193 -9.18 0.04 -6.36
CA GLY A 193 -8.13 -0.45 -5.45
C GLY A 193 -8.09 -1.98 -5.27
N ASN A 194 -9.19 -2.68 -5.51
CA ASN A 194 -9.24 -4.14 -5.60
C ASN A 194 -8.94 -4.60 -7.03
N PHE A 195 -9.46 -3.91 -8.04
CA PHE A 195 -9.28 -4.25 -9.46
C PHE A 195 -7.80 -4.18 -9.90
N ALA A 196 -7.08 -3.13 -9.50
CA ALA A 196 -5.64 -3.01 -9.72
C ALA A 196 -4.85 -4.12 -9.00
N LYS A 197 -5.23 -4.47 -7.76
CA LYS A 197 -4.62 -5.57 -7.00
C LYS A 197 -4.89 -6.94 -7.61
N ALA A 198 -6.10 -7.19 -8.09
CA ALA A 198 -6.47 -8.44 -8.77
C ALA A 198 -5.71 -8.59 -10.10
N THR A 199 -5.47 -7.48 -10.80
CA THR A 199 -4.61 -7.48 -12.01
C THR A 199 -3.15 -7.78 -11.66
N PHE A 200 -2.62 -7.12 -10.63
CA PHE A 200 -1.25 -7.35 -10.14
C PHE A 200 -1.03 -8.81 -9.65
N ASP A 201 -2.03 -9.38 -8.97
CA ASP A 201 -2.05 -10.79 -8.55
C ASP A 201 -2.20 -11.78 -9.72
N ALA A 202 -2.80 -11.37 -10.85
CA ALA A 202 -2.78 -12.18 -12.07
C ALA A 202 -1.38 -12.16 -12.72
N ILE A 203 -0.72 -11.00 -12.68
CA ILE A 203 0.62 -10.78 -13.25
C ILE A 203 1.69 -11.54 -12.45
N SER A 204 1.69 -11.49 -11.12
CA SER A 204 2.67 -12.19 -10.28
C SER A 204 2.66 -13.71 -10.51
N LYS A 205 1.47 -14.28 -10.70
CA LYS A 205 1.26 -15.71 -10.97
C LYS A 205 1.79 -16.19 -12.32
N THR A 206 2.21 -15.30 -13.22
CA THR A 206 2.81 -15.69 -14.51
C THR A 206 4.12 -16.46 -14.34
N TYR A 207 4.88 -16.22 -13.27
CA TYR A 207 6.03 -17.06 -12.87
C TYR A 207 5.65 -18.23 -11.95
N SER A 208 4.60 -18.10 -11.14
CA SER A 208 4.12 -19.18 -10.27
C SER A 208 3.49 -20.36 -11.01
N TYR A 209 3.09 -20.17 -12.27
CA TYR A 209 2.50 -21.23 -13.09
C TYR A 209 3.58 -22.06 -13.77
N LEU A 210 3.78 -23.30 -13.30
CA LEU A 210 4.72 -24.26 -13.86
C LEU A 210 4.26 -24.71 -15.26
N THR A 211 5.20 -24.78 -16.19
CA THR A 211 4.98 -25.18 -17.59
C THR A 211 6.12 -26.10 -18.06
N PRO A 212 5.94 -26.90 -19.13
CA PRO A 212 6.91 -27.93 -19.51
C PRO A 212 8.33 -27.44 -19.87
N ASP A 213 8.49 -26.17 -20.29
CA ASP A 213 9.80 -25.54 -20.50
C ASP A 213 10.58 -25.27 -19.20
N LEU A 214 9.91 -25.34 -18.04
CA LEU A 214 10.48 -25.21 -16.70
C LEU A 214 10.47 -26.54 -15.91
N TRP A 215 10.23 -27.69 -16.56
CA TRP A 215 10.30 -29.02 -15.92
C TRP A 215 11.73 -29.58 -15.80
N LYS A 216 12.73 -28.90 -16.39
CA LYS A 216 14.13 -29.28 -16.23
C LYS A 216 14.57 -29.05 -14.79
N GLU A 217 15.35 -29.97 -14.25
CA GLU A 217 15.90 -29.86 -12.89
C GLU A 217 16.69 -28.57 -12.70
N THR A 218 16.42 -27.89 -11.59
CA THR A 218 17.04 -26.60 -11.26
C THR A 218 18.43 -26.81 -10.68
N VAL A 219 19.47 -26.33 -11.37
CA VAL A 219 20.83 -26.27 -10.82
C VAL A 219 20.85 -25.29 -9.64
N PHE A 220 21.02 -25.81 -8.43
CA PHE A 220 21.10 -25.00 -7.21
C PHE A 220 22.46 -24.29 -7.12
N THR A 221 22.47 -22.99 -7.43
CA THR A 221 23.61 -22.11 -7.16
C THR A 221 23.70 -21.76 -5.68
N LYS A 222 24.89 -21.34 -5.22
CA LYS A 222 25.07 -20.81 -3.86
C LYS A 222 24.21 -19.55 -3.69
N SER A 223 23.66 -19.36 -2.48
CA SER A 223 22.98 -18.11 -2.14
C SER A 223 23.99 -16.96 -2.11
N PRO A 224 23.68 -15.74 -2.61
CA PRO A 224 24.57 -14.59 -2.52
C PRO A 224 25.01 -14.28 -1.07
N TYR A 225 24.18 -14.57 -0.07
CA TYR A 225 24.57 -14.45 1.34
C TYR A 225 25.71 -15.42 1.73
N GLN A 226 25.71 -16.62 1.17
CA GLN A 226 26.73 -17.65 1.39
C GLN A 226 28.01 -17.34 0.60
N GLU A 227 27.87 -16.92 -0.65
CA GLU A 227 28.99 -16.54 -1.52
C GLU A 227 29.76 -15.32 -0.99
N PHE A 228 29.05 -14.29 -0.56
CA PHE A 228 29.65 -13.06 -0.01
C PHE A 228 29.75 -13.06 1.52
N THR A 229 29.69 -14.23 2.18
CA THR A 229 29.80 -14.33 3.65
C THR A 229 31.06 -13.65 4.17
N ASP A 230 32.23 -13.89 3.57
CA ASP A 230 33.51 -13.29 4.04
C ASP A 230 33.55 -11.77 3.87
N HIS A 231 32.89 -11.24 2.84
CA HIS A 231 32.76 -9.79 2.64
C HIS A 231 31.82 -9.18 3.68
N LEU A 232 30.68 -9.82 3.95
CA LEU A 232 29.75 -9.43 5.01
C LEU A 232 30.37 -9.54 6.40
N ALA A 233 31.23 -10.54 6.62
CA ALA A 233 31.98 -10.74 7.87
C ALA A 233 33.09 -9.69 8.09
N LYS A 234 33.46 -8.92 7.05
CA LYS A 234 34.41 -7.80 7.11
C LYS A 234 33.74 -6.42 7.11
N THR A 235 32.54 -6.30 6.53
CA THR A 235 31.86 -5.00 6.30
C THR A 235 30.54 -4.79 7.05
N HIS A 236 29.90 -5.86 7.53
CA HIS A 236 28.53 -5.82 8.08
C HIS A 236 28.42 -6.34 9.53
N THR A 237 29.51 -6.86 10.09
CA THR A 237 29.64 -7.47 11.43
C THR A 237 29.66 -6.47 12.59
N ARG A 238 28.61 -5.65 12.64
CA ARG A 238 27.94 -5.17 13.86
C ARG A 238 28.78 -4.49 14.96
N VAL A 239 28.72 -3.16 14.93
CA VAL A 239 28.74 -2.26 16.11
C VAL A 239 27.79 -2.70 17.24
N SER A 240 26.79 -3.56 16.95
CA SER A 240 25.80 -4.04 17.92
C SER A 240 26.15 -5.33 18.68
N VAL A 241 27.24 -6.05 18.38
CA VAL A 241 27.67 -7.23 19.16
C VAL A 241 28.55 -6.84 20.35
N GLN A 242 29.37 -5.79 20.21
CA GLN A 242 30.29 -5.32 21.25
C GLN A 242 29.58 -4.95 22.57
N ARG A 243 28.32 -4.49 22.52
CA ARG A 243 27.55 -4.12 23.72
C ARG A 243 27.14 -5.29 24.61
N THR A 244 26.97 -6.51 24.10
CA THR A 244 26.65 -7.67 24.93
C THR A 244 27.89 -8.40 25.43
N GLN A 245 29.00 -8.37 24.68
CA GLN A 245 30.25 -9.00 25.12
C GLN A 245 31.01 -8.15 26.16
N ALA A 246 31.05 -6.82 26.00
CA ALA A 246 31.73 -5.93 26.97
C ALA A 246 31.10 -5.98 28.38
N ALA A 247 29.82 -6.34 28.50
CA ALA A 247 29.12 -6.49 29.78
C ALA A 247 29.41 -7.84 30.49
N ALA A 248 29.99 -8.82 29.79
CA ALA A 248 30.25 -10.16 30.33
C ALA A 248 31.69 -10.35 30.86
N VAL A 249 32.63 -9.48 30.45
CA VAL A 249 34.07 -9.57 30.80
C VAL A 249 34.43 -8.71 32.03
N ALA A 250 33.48 -7.91 32.54
CA ALA A 250 33.72 -6.95 33.64
C ALA A 250 33.39 -7.51 35.05
N THR A 251 33.29 -8.84 35.20
CA THR A 251 32.75 -9.48 36.42
C THR A 251 33.57 -10.71 36.87
N THR A 252 34.86 -10.73 36.53
CA THR A 252 35.87 -11.73 36.95
C THR A 252 37.21 -11.04 37.14
#